data_AF-A0A259NLJ3-F1
#
_entry.id   AF-A0A259NLJ3-F1
#
_cell.length_a   1.000
_cell.length_b   1.000
_cell.length_c   1.000
_cell.angle_alpha   90.00
_cell.angle_beta   90.00
_cell.angle_gamma   90.00
#
_symmetry.space_group_name_H-M   'P 1'
#
loop_
_entity.id
_entity.type
_entity.pdbx_description
1 polymer ?
#
loop_
_entity_poly.entity_id
_entity_poly.type
_entity_poly.pdbx_seq_one_letter_code
_entity_poly.pdbx_strand_id
1 'polypeptide(L)'
;MDTQVMLENLAAAVTGLTDAHQKLADMLAAPDRADSGASLDEVIIAIREGHARLEEAELHRQSWLAAQPNNSSSNESNLLQDMHQALTAIDRAECTNHLASWLALQPLISELDQRTREHQMVIARLGLFIQERVNLLTNAADGSDIAVYAASGKTSAPADRRRSLGDA
;
A
#
# COMPACT_ATOMS: atom_id res chain seq x y z
N MET A 1 -15.74 25.38 -13.36
CA MET A 1 -14.90 25.17 -12.17
C MET A 1 -13.63 25.96 -12.35
N ASP A 2 -13.21 26.71 -11.34
CA ASP A 2 -12.01 27.55 -11.41
C ASP A 2 -10.72 26.70 -11.41
N THR A 3 -9.71 27.13 -12.16
CA THR A 3 -8.44 26.40 -12.34
C THR A 3 -7.70 26.26 -11.01
N GLN A 4 -7.73 27.31 -10.18
CA GLN A 4 -7.11 27.27 -8.85
C GLN A 4 -7.79 26.24 -7.95
N VAL A 5 -9.12 26.28 -7.84
CA VAL A 5 -9.90 25.34 -7.03
C VAL A 5 -9.67 23.88 -7.47
N MET A 6 -9.56 23.65 -8.79
CA MET A 6 -9.26 22.31 -9.33
C MET A 6 -7.88 21.80 -8.89
N LEU A 7 -6.85 22.63 -8.98
CA LEU A 7 -5.51 22.26 -8.55
C LEU A 7 -5.39 22.09 -7.03
N GLU A 8 -6.08 22.92 -6.25
CA GLU A 8 -6.14 22.79 -4.79
C GLU A 8 -6.79 21.47 -4.37
N ASN A 9 -7.90 21.08 -5.01
CA ASN A 9 -8.56 19.79 -4.75
C ASN A 9 -7.67 18.60 -5.09
N LEU A 10 -6.98 18.64 -6.25
CA LEU A 10 -6.00 17.61 -6.63
C LEU A 10 -4.85 17.54 -5.63
N ALA A 11 -4.29 18.69 -5.24
CA ALA A 11 -3.18 18.75 -4.29
C ALA A 11 -3.58 18.18 -2.93
N ALA A 12 -4.75 18.54 -2.42
CA ALA A 12 -5.28 18.02 -1.17
C ALA A 12 -5.51 16.50 -1.23
N ALA A 13 -6.05 15.99 -2.32
CA ALA A 13 -6.30 14.56 -2.51
C ALA A 13 -4.99 13.75 -2.60
N VAL A 14 -4.04 14.19 -3.43
CA VAL A 14 -2.75 13.52 -3.59
C VAL A 14 -1.95 13.54 -2.29
N THR A 15 -1.87 14.69 -1.62
CA THR A 15 -1.13 14.82 -0.34
C THR A 15 -1.75 13.94 0.73
N GLY A 16 -3.08 14.03 0.93
CA GLY A 16 -3.76 13.26 1.96
C GLY A 16 -3.67 11.74 1.73
N LEU A 17 -3.71 11.30 0.48
CA LEU A 17 -3.54 9.88 0.15
C LEU A 17 -2.08 9.44 0.35
N THR A 18 -1.10 10.27 -0.03
CA THR A 18 0.33 10.00 0.20
C THR A 18 0.63 9.85 1.70
N ASP A 19 0.10 10.75 2.54
CA ASP A 19 0.25 10.68 3.99
C ASP A 19 -0.33 9.38 4.58
N ALA A 20 -1.48 8.92 4.08
CA ALA A 20 -2.09 7.66 4.51
C ALA A 20 -1.23 6.45 4.11
N HIS A 21 -0.66 6.46 2.91
CA HIS A 21 0.28 5.43 2.48
C HIS A 21 1.60 5.47 3.24
N GLN A 22 2.09 6.64 3.63
CA GLN A 22 3.30 6.76 4.46
C GLN A 22 3.06 6.16 5.85
N LYS A 23 1.90 6.42 6.47
CA LYS A 23 1.52 5.78 7.74
C LYS A 23 1.48 4.26 7.63
N LEU A 24 0.94 3.73 6.53
CA LEU A 24 0.96 2.28 6.28
C LEU A 24 2.40 1.75 6.17
N ALA A 25 3.27 2.45 5.44
CA ALA A 25 4.67 2.07 5.31
C ALA A 25 5.39 2.06 6.67
N ASP A 26 5.13 3.05 7.53
CA ASP A 26 5.71 3.13 8.87
C ASP A 26 5.23 1.96 9.76
N MET A 27 3.95 1.61 9.69
CA MET A 27 3.39 0.45 10.39
C MET A 27 4.00 -0.88 9.91
N LEU A 28 4.20 -1.04 8.60
CA LEU A 28 4.80 -2.23 8.02
C LEU A 28 6.30 -2.35 8.33
N ALA A 29 7.01 -1.23 8.47
CA ALA A 29 8.43 -1.21 8.82
C ALA A 29 8.70 -1.55 10.30
N ALA A 30 7.74 -1.27 11.19
CA ALA A 30 7.87 -1.51 12.62
C ALA A 30 6.59 -2.13 13.24
N PRO A 31 6.21 -3.36 12.85
CA PRO A 31 4.94 -3.97 13.24
C PRO A 31 4.82 -4.21 14.76
N ASP A 32 5.94 -4.30 15.47
CA ASP A 32 5.99 -4.54 16.92
C ASP A 32 5.85 -3.26 17.76
N ARG A 33 5.83 -2.08 17.14
CA ARG A 33 5.61 -0.81 17.83
C ARG A 33 4.12 -0.51 17.91
N ALA A 34 3.49 -0.92 18.99
CA ALA A 34 2.08 -0.67 19.31
C ALA A 34 1.71 0.83 19.46
N ASP A 35 2.69 1.75 19.36
CA ASP A 35 2.53 3.17 19.66
C ASP A 35 2.38 4.07 18.41
N SER A 36 2.05 3.52 17.23
CA SER A 36 1.92 4.31 15.99
C SER A 36 0.75 5.31 15.97
N GLY A 37 -0.05 5.40 17.05
CA GLY A 37 -1.13 6.38 17.23
C GLY A 37 -2.37 6.17 16.35
N ALA A 38 -2.25 5.42 15.25
CA ALA A 38 -3.35 4.98 14.39
C ALA A 38 -3.32 3.45 14.23
N SER A 39 -4.49 2.83 14.26
CA SER A 39 -4.67 1.40 13.97
C SER A 39 -4.60 1.10 12.48
N LEU A 40 -4.32 -0.16 12.12
CA LEU A 40 -4.26 -0.58 10.71
C LEU A 40 -5.60 -0.33 10.00
N ASP A 41 -6.71 -0.56 10.69
CA ASP A 41 -8.05 -0.33 10.16
C ASP A 41 -8.31 1.16 9.86
N GLU A 42 -7.87 2.06 10.75
CA GLU A 42 -7.97 3.51 10.54
C GLU A 42 -7.15 3.95 9.32
N VAL A 43 -5.94 3.39 9.15
CA VAL A 43 -5.11 3.68 7.98
C VAL A 43 -5.75 3.16 6.69
N ILE A 44 -6.33 1.95 6.71
CA ILE A 44 -7.06 1.39 5.56
C ILE A 44 -8.27 2.25 5.21
N ILE A 45 -9.04 2.71 6.20
CA ILE A 45 -10.17 3.62 5.99
C ILE A 45 -9.68 4.92 5.36
N ALA A 46 -8.61 5.52 5.89
CA ALA A 46 -8.04 6.75 5.36
C ALA A 46 -7.56 6.60 3.90
N ILE A 47 -6.95 5.46 3.54
CA ILE A 47 -6.56 5.16 2.16
C ILE A 47 -7.81 5.04 1.26
N ARG A 48 -8.86 4.34 1.69
CA ARG A 48 -10.10 4.21 0.91
C ARG A 48 -10.78 5.56 0.67
N GLU A 49 -10.89 6.39 1.70
CA GLU A 49 -11.44 7.74 1.60
C GLU A 49 -10.53 8.67 0.77
N GLY A 50 -9.21 8.49 0.85
CA GLY A 50 -8.24 9.19 0.02
C GLY A 50 -8.40 8.86 -1.46
N HIS A 51 -8.61 7.58 -1.81
CA HIS A 51 -8.91 7.15 -3.17
C HIS A 51 -10.20 7.77 -3.71
N ALA A 52 -11.28 7.78 -2.92
CA ALA A 52 -12.54 8.40 -3.34
C ALA A 52 -12.38 9.90 -3.62
N ARG A 53 -11.64 10.61 -2.76
CA ARG A 53 -11.32 12.05 -2.98
C ARG A 53 -10.44 12.27 -4.20
N LEU A 54 -9.47 11.40 -4.45
CA LEU A 54 -8.62 11.47 -5.64
C LEU A 54 -9.42 11.21 -6.92
N GLU A 55 -10.33 10.24 -6.90
CA GLU A 55 -11.22 9.96 -8.03
C GLU A 55 -12.12 11.17 -8.35
N GLU A 56 -12.72 11.79 -7.33
CA GLU A 56 -13.51 13.00 -7.52
C GLU A 56 -12.67 14.17 -8.07
N ALA A 57 -11.47 14.39 -7.53
CA ALA A 57 -10.56 15.44 -8.01
C ALA A 57 -10.09 15.17 -9.45
N GLU A 58 -9.92 13.91 -9.82
CA GLU A 58 -9.55 13.48 -11.16
C GLU A 58 -10.70 13.68 -12.17
N LEU A 59 -11.95 13.39 -11.77
CA LEU A 59 -13.14 13.73 -12.58
C LEU A 59 -13.26 15.24 -12.80
N HIS A 60 -12.97 16.04 -11.78
CA HIS A 60 -12.90 17.50 -11.92
C HIS A 60 -11.80 17.94 -12.87
N ARG A 61 -10.61 17.33 -12.82
CA ARG A 61 -9.50 17.59 -13.75
C ARG A 61 -9.90 17.27 -15.20
N GLN A 62 -10.51 16.11 -15.43
CA GLN A 62 -10.93 15.67 -16.75
C GLN A 62 -12.02 16.56 -17.34
N SER A 63 -13.03 16.92 -16.54
CA SER A 63 -14.08 17.84 -16.98
C SER A 63 -13.55 19.25 -17.24
N TRP A 64 -12.61 19.74 -16.42
CA TRP A 64 -11.91 21.01 -16.66
C TRP A 64 -11.10 20.98 -17.95
N LEU A 65 -10.37 19.89 -18.22
CA LEU A 65 -9.61 19.70 -19.46
C LEU A 65 -10.53 19.67 -20.69
N ALA A 66 -11.65 18.96 -20.62
CA ALA A 66 -12.62 18.88 -21.72
C ALA A 66 -13.24 20.25 -22.06
N ALA A 67 -13.30 21.17 -21.09
CA ALA A 67 -13.78 22.53 -21.31
C ALA A 67 -12.72 23.46 -21.92
N GLN A 68 -11.45 23.04 -22.05
CA GLN A 68 -10.39 23.88 -22.60
C GLN A 68 -10.49 23.99 -24.13
N PRO A 69 -10.33 25.20 -24.69
CA PRO A 69 -10.56 25.46 -26.12
C PRO A 69 -9.60 24.71 -27.07
N ASN A 70 -8.46 24.23 -26.57
CA ASN A 70 -7.45 23.51 -27.37
C ASN A 70 -7.48 21.99 -27.18
N ASN A 71 -8.46 21.43 -26.46
CA ASN A 71 -8.54 20.00 -26.23
C ASN A 71 -9.17 19.28 -27.44
N SER A 72 -8.47 19.32 -28.57
CA SER A 72 -8.85 18.65 -29.83
C SER A 72 -8.22 17.26 -29.98
N SER A 73 -7.50 16.80 -28.96
CA SER A 73 -6.77 15.53 -28.97
C SER A 73 -7.75 14.39 -28.71
N SER A 74 -8.10 13.66 -29.77
CA SER A 74 -8.95 12.47 -29.75
C SER A 74 -8.25 11.22 -29.19
N ASN A 75 -7.09 11.38 -28.54
CA ASN A 75 -6.27 10.29 -28.02
C ASN A 75 -6.01 10.47 -26.52
N GLU A 76 -6.54 9.55 -25.70
CA GLU A 76 -6.34 9.49 -24.25
C GLU A 76 -4.86 9.46 -23.82
N SER A 77 -3.94 9.08 -24.72
CA SER A 77 -2.52 8.88 -24.41
C SER A 77 -1.71 10.15 -24.12
N ASN A 78 -2.25 11.37 -24.35
CA ASN A 78 -1.49 12.62 -24.17
C ASN A 78 -1.99 13.54 -23.04
N LEU A 79 -2.77 13.01 -22.08
CA LEU A 79 -3.35 13.78 -20.97
C LEU A 79 -2.36 14.67 -20.19
N LEU A 80 -1.12 14.20 -19.98
CA LEU A 80 -0.08 14.99 -19.32
C LEU A 80 0.37 16.19 -20.16
N GLN A 81 0.52 15.99 -21.47
CA GLN A 81 0.90 17.03 -22.41
C GLN A 81 -0.24 18.04 -22.58
N ASP A 82 -1.48 17.57 -22.59
CA ASP A 82 -2.69 18.40 -22.70
C ASP A 82 -2.83 19.30 -21.46
N MET A 83 -2.60 18.77 -20.24
CA MET A 83 -2.53 19.56 -19.00
C MET A 83 -1.45 20.64 -19.07
N HIS A 84 -0.24 20.28 -19.49
CA HIS A 84 0.87 21.24 -19.59
C HIS A 84 0.54 22.39 -20.54
N GLN A 85 -0.02 22.08 -21.71
CA GLN A 85 -0.37 23.09 -22.70
C GLN A 85 -1.49 24.02 -22.21
N ALA A 86 -2.55 23.45 -21.62
CA ALA A 86 -3.67 24.22 -21.10
C ALA A 86 -3.23 25.17 -19.97
N LEU A 87 -2.48 24.67 -18.98
CA LEU A 87 -1.99 25.49 -17.87
C LEU A 87 -0.99 26.55 -18.33
N THR A 88 -0.10 26.23 -19.28
CA THR A 88 0.82 27.22 -19.86
C THR A 88 0.08 28.36 -20.55
N ALA A 89 -1.02 28.07 -21.24
CA ALA A 89 -1.82 29.10 -21.91
C ALA A 89 -2.50 30.04 -20.90
N ILE A 90 -3.03 29.46 -19.81
CA ILE A 90 -3.69 30.21 -18.73
C ILE A 90 -2.68 31.06 -17.97
N ASP A 91 -1.54 30.49 -17.56
CA ASP A 91 -0.48 31.22 -16.85
C ASP A 91 0.01 32.44 -17.65
N ARG A 92 0.09 32.32 -18.99
CA ARG A 92 0.44 33.44 -19.87
C ARG A 92 -0.65 34.50 -19.99
N ALA A 93 -1.91 34.10 -19.97
CA ALA A 93 -3.05 34.99 -20.13
C ALA A 93 -3.37 35.76 -18.83
N GLU A 94 -3.24 35.07 -17.69
CA GLU A 94 -3.68 35.55 -16.38
C GLU A 94 -2.51 35.93 -15.45
N CYS A 95 -1.25 35.77 -15.91
CA CYS A 95 -0.04 35.99 -15.11
C CYS A 95 -0.04 35.19 -13.79
N THR A 96 -0.48 33.94 -13.86
CA THR A 96 -0.56 32.99 -12.75
C THR A 96 0.57 31.96 -12.80
N ASN A 97 0.66 31.07 -11.80
CA ASN A 97 1.70 30.04 -11.68
C ASN A 97 1.09 28.63 -11.51
N HIS A 98 -0.03 28.35 -12.17
CA HIS A 98 -0.75 27.09 -12.04
C HIS A 98 0.04 25.89 -12.58
N LEU A 99 0.86 26.08 -13.62
CA LEU A 99 1.74 25.02 -14.12
C LEU A 99 2.75 24.59 -13.06
N ALA A 100 3.30 25.53 -12.30
CA ALA A 100 4.24 25.21 -11.22
C ALA A 100 3.57 24.38 -10.13
N SER A 101 2.34 24.73 -9.74
CA SER A 101 1.54 23.96 -8.77
C SER A 101 1.26 22.55 -9.26
N TRP A 102 0.93 22.38 -10.54
CA TRP A 102 0.73 21.06 -11.15
C TRP A 102 2.01 20.21 -11.15
N LEU A 103 3.13 20.81 -11.53
CA LEU A 103 4.43 20.14 -11.55
C LEU A 103 4.90 19.72 -10.16
N ALA A 104 4.55 20.48 -9.12
CA ALA A 104 4.86 20.14 -7.73
C ALA A 104 4.16 18.85 -7.25
N LEU A 105 3.08 18.42 -7.90
CA LEU A 105 2.38 17.17 -7.56
C LEU A 105 3.04 15.91 -8.12
N GLN A 106 3.81 16.02 -9.22
CA GLN A 106 4.45 14.88 -9.87
C GLN A 106 5.34 14.01 -8.95
N PRO A 107 6.19 14.58 -8.07
CA PRO A 107 6.97 13.76 -7.13
C PRO A 107 6.07 12.98 -6.18
N LEU A 108 5.00 13.59 -5.64
CA LEU A 108 4.07 12.92 -4.73
C LEU A 108 3.31 11.78 -5.43
N ILE A 109 2.88 11.99 -6.68
CA ILE A 109 2.23 10.94 -7.48
C ILE A 109 3.19 9.76 -7.70
N SER A 110 4.46 10.05 -7.98
CA SER A 110 5.48 9.01 -8.17
C SER A 110 5.76 8.23 -6.88
N GLU A 111 5.81 8.94 -5.74
CA GLU A 111 5.95 8.33 -4.43
C GLU A 111 4.75 7.43 -4.08
N LEU A 112 3.53 7.91 -4.33
CA LEU A 112 2.31 7.15 -4.12
C LEU A 112 2.29 5.84 -4.92
N ASP A 113 2.67 5.90 -6.20
CA ASP A 113 2.77 4.71 -7.06
C ASP A 113 3.82 3.73 -6.52
N GLN A 114 5.00 4.22 -6.13
CA GLN A 114 6.03 3.39 -5.52
C GLN A 114 5.53 2.71 -4.24
N ARG A 115 4.94 3.47 -3.31
CA ARG A 115 4.40 2.95 -2.05
C ARG A 115 3.32 1.90 -2.29
N THR A 116 2.44 2.14 -3.25
CA THR A 116 1.38 1.18 -3.60
C THR A 116 1.97 -0.14 -4.09
N ARG A 117 3.00 -0.09 -4.95
CA ARG A 117 3.73 -1.28 -5.42
C ARG A 117 4.44 -2.00 -4.27
N GLU A 118 5.09 -1.28 -3.37
CA GLU A 118 5.74 -1.83 -2.17
C GLU A 118 4.73 -2.59 -1.29
N HIS A 119 3.58 -1.97 -1.00
CA HIS A 119 2.53 -2.60 -0.21
C HIS A 119 1.95 -3.86 -0.87
N GLN A 120 1.73 -3.84 -2.18
CA GLN A 120 1.26 -5.01 -2.92
C GLN A 120 2.24 -6.19 -2.80
N MET A 121 3.55 -5.93 -2.86
CA MET A 121 4.56 -6.97 -2.66
C MET A 121 4.53 -7.55 -1.24
N VAL A 122 4.37 -6.71 -0.22
CA VAL A 122 4.25 -7.16 1.17
C VAL A 122 3.00 -8.03 1.37
N ILE A 123 1.84 -7.59 0.88
CA ILE A 123 0.58 -8.33 0.97
C ILE A 123 0.68 -9.67 0.25
N ALA A 124 1.23 -9.69 -0.98
CA ALA A 124 1.42 -10.92 -1.74
C ALA A 124 2.32 -11.92 -0.98
N ARG A 125 3.40 -11.43 -0.37
CA ARG A 125 4.31 -12.27 0.44
C ARG A 125 3.64 -12.84 1.68
N LEU A 126 2.84 -12.04 2.39
CA LEU A 126 2.05 -12.51 3.53
C LEU A 126 1.05 -13.60 3.12
N GLY A 127 0.37 -13.40 1.98
CA GLY A 127 -0.54 -14.40 1.41
C GLY A 127 0.14 -15.74 1.14
N LEU A 128 1.36 -15.72 0.59
CA LEU A 128 2.16 -16.93 0.36
C LEU A 128 2.51 -17.66 1.66
N PHE A 129 3.00 -16.93 2.69
CA PHE A 129 3.33 -17.55 3.97
C PHE A 129 2.12 -18.17 4.65
N ILE A 130 0.95 -17.51 4.59
CA ILE A 130 -0.28 -18.07 5.13
C ILE A 130 -0.67 -19.34 4.35
N GLN A 131 -0.62 -19.31 3.02
CA GLN A 131 -0.96 -20.47 2.19
C GLN A 131 -0.02 -21.65 2.45
N GLU A 132 1.29 -21.41 2.60
CA GLU A 132 2.26 -22.44 2.96
C GLU A 132 1.92 -23.09 4.31
N ARG A 133 1.56 -22.29 5.32
CA ARG A 133 1.15 -22.81 6.63
C ARG A 133 -0.15 -23.59 6.57
N VAL A 134 -1.14 -23.10 5.83
CA VAL A 134 -2.40 -23.82 5.60
C VAL A 134 -2.13 -25.15 4.91
N ASN A 135 -1.33 -25.16 3.83
CA ASN A 135 -0.95 -26.37 3.11
C ASN A 135 -0.25 -27.38 4.02
N LEU A 136 0.64 -26.93 4.92
CA LEU A 136 1.25 -27.83 5.91
C LEU A 136 0.23 -28.45 6.86
N LEU A 137 -0.82 -27.71 7.24
CA LEU A 137 -1.86 -28.20 8.14
C LEU A 137 -2.90 -29.07 7.43
N THR A 138 -3.19 -28.83 6.16
CA THR A 138 -4.22 -29.56 5.39
C THR A 138 -3.67 -30.74 4.60
N ASN A 139 -2.42 -30.65 4.15
CA ASN A 139 -1.72 -31.68 3.38
C ASN A 139 -0.65 -32.38 4.22
N ALA A 140 -0.70 -32.25 5.57
CA ALA A 140 0.07 -33.09 6.47
C ALA A 140 -0.22 -34.55 6.10
N ALA A 141 0.75 -35.16 5.44
CA ALA A 141 0.63 -36.43 4.75
C ALA A 141 -0.09 -37.50 5.57
N ASP A 142 -0.89 -38.29 4.88
CA ASP A 142 -1.28 -39.63 5.28
C ASP A 142 -0.10 -40.36 5.96
N GLY A 143 -0.20 -40.48 7.28
CA GLY A 143 0.25 -41.65 8.04
C GLY A 143 1.74 -42.02 8.15
N SER A 144 2.74 -41.29 7.64
CA SER A 144 4.13 -41.80 7.69
C SER A 144 5.26 -40.91 8.23
N ASP A 145 5.13 -39.57 8.27
CA ASP A 145 6.29 -38.70 8.59
C ASP A 145 6.25 -37.94 9.93
N ILE A 146 5.24 -38.18 10.77
CA ILE A 146 5.19 -37.59 12.14
C ILE A 146 6.16 -38.31 13.12
N ALA A 147 6.90 -39.32 12.68
CA ALA A 147 7.88 -40.01 13.53
C ALA A 147 9.25 -39.30 13.62
N VAL A 148 9.57 -38.35 12.73
CA VAL A 148 10.95 -37.81 12.65
C VAL A 148 11.16 -36.56 13.51
N TYR A 149 10.10 -35.84 13.91
CA TYR A 149 10.22 -34.65 14.77
C TYR A 149 10.04 -34.90 16.28
N ALA A 150 9.73 -36.12 16.71
CA ALA A 150 9.71 -36.49 18.14
C ALA A 150 11.09 -36.98 18.66
N ALA A 151 12.07 -37.20 17.79
CA ALA A 151 13.33 -37.86 18.13
C ALA A 151 14.56 -36.93 18.26
N SER A 152 14.38 -35.62 18.31
CA SER A 152 15.49 -34.68 18.57
C SER A 152 15.21 -33.83 19.81
N GLY A 153 15.19 -34.47 20.98
CA GLY A 153 15.01 -33.74 22.23
C GLY A 153 14.89 -34.59 23.49
N LYS A 154 15.77 -35.58 23.69
CA LYS A 154 16.34 -36.04 24.99
C LYS A 154 16.85 -37.47 24.87
N THR A 155 18.17 -37.61 24.88
CA THR A 155 18.84 -38.87 25.16
C THR A 155 18.37 -39.42 26.51
N SER A 156 17.82 -40.63 26.44
CA SER A 156 17.59 -41.56 27.53
C SER A 156 18.65 -41.46 28.63
N ALA A 157 18.22 -41.15 29.86
CA ALA A 157 19.00 -41.45 31.05
C ALA A 157 18.73 -42.92 31.42
N PRO A 158 19.76 -43.77 31.60
CA PRO A 158 19.55 -45.17 31.93
C PRO A 158 19.00 -45.32 33.35
N ALA A 159 18.00 -46.19 33.47
CA ALA A 159 17.39 -46.60 34.72
C ALA A 159 18.41 -47.31 35.61
N ASP A 160 18.62 -46.77 36.82
CA ASP A 160 19.24 -47.51 37.92
C ASP A 160 18.29 -47.48 39.14
N ARG A 161 17.23 -48.28 39.04
CA ARG A 161 16.42 -48.70 40.21
C ARG A 161 16.67 -50.19 40.44
N ARG A 162 17.77 -50.50 41.13
CA ARG A 162 17.91 -51.78 41.83
C ARG A 162 16.88 -51.83 42.97
N ARG A 163 15.76 -52.51 42.73
CA ARG A 163 14.88 -53.03 43.78
C ARG A 163 15.60 -54.15 44.50
N SER A 164 15.87 -53.94 45.79
CA SER A 164 16.12 -54.99 46.76
C SER A 164 14.81 -55.73 47.01
N LEU A 165 14.76 -57.02 46.66
CA LEU A 165 13.78 -57.99 47.13
C LEU A 165 14.58 -59.09 47.82
N GLY A 166 14.32 -59.28 49.11
CA GLY A 166 14.94 -60.33 49.91
C GLY A 166 14.40 -61.70 49.56
N ASP A 167 15.26 -62.69 49.72
CA ASP A 167 14.88 -64.10 49.91
C ASP A 167 15.85 -64.65 50.98
N ALA A 168 15.30 -64.92 52.16
CA ALA A 168 15.91 -65.65 53.28
C ALA A 168 14.81 -66.10 54.24
#